data_AF-A0A9W7FD47-F1
#
_entry.id   AF-A0A9W7FD47-F1
#
_cell.length_a   1.000
_cell.length_b   1.000
_cell.length_c   1.000
_cell.angle_alpha   90.00
_cell.angle_beta   90.00
_cell.angle_gamma   90.00
#
_symmetry.space_group_name_H-M   'P 1'
#
loop_
_entity.id
_entity.type
_entity.pdbx_description
1 polymer ?
#
loop_
_entity_poly.entity_id
_entity_poly.type
_entity_poly.pdbx_seq_one_letter_code
_entity_poly.pdbx_strand_id
1 'polypeptide(L)'
;MQLKVHPSKAELATTLCETLVKHSVEAIERSGIFLLAISGGSIPKMLSLDNLTSAFAAGDVGVNLEKWVVFLADERIVSEDSPDSNLLALRKDGFIGGFGGEEGRCKCYGIEGFGEVRERGA
;
A
#
# COMPACT_ATOMS: atom_id res chain seq x y z
N MET A 1 -6.01 -15.68 -15.12
CA MET A 1 -5.46 -16.05 -13.81
C MET A 1 -3.97 -16.33 -13.98
N GLN A 2 -3.09 -15.66 -13.23
CA GLN A 2 -1.65 -15.93 -13.24
C GLN A 2 -1.25 -16.48 -11.87
N LEU A 3 -0.42 -17.52 -11.85
CA LEU A 3 0.21 -18.06 -10.64
C LEU A 3 1.72 -17.84 -10.76
N LYS A 4 2.29 -17.10 -9.82
CA LYS A 4 3.73 -16.92 -9.69
C LYS A 4 4.18 -17.54 -8.37
N VAL A 5 5.21 -18.38 -8.42
CA VAL A 5 5.77 -19.06 -7.25
C VAL A 5 7.22 -18.60 -7.10
N HIS A 6 7.60 -18.22 -5.89
CA HIS A 6 8.93 -17.75 -5.56
C HIS A 6 9.55 -18.62 -4.45
N PRO A 7 10.86 -18.85 -4.46
CA PRO A 7 11.52 -19.72 -3.49
C PRO A 7 11.70 -19.07 -2.11
N SER A 8 11.52 -17.74 -2.01
CA SER A 8 11.66 -16.99 -0.77
C SER A 8 10.60 -15.89 -0.62
N LYS A 9 10.33 -15.48 0.62
CA LYS A 9 9.46 -14.33 0.91
C LYS A 9 10.04 -13.01 0.38
N ALA A 10 11.36 -12.90 0.31
CA ALA A 10 12.03 -11.71 -0.19
C ALA A 10 11.78 -11.52 -1.69
N GLU A 11 11.99 -12.57 -2.49
CA GLU A 11 11.72 -12.53 -3.94
C GLU A 11 10.24 -12.34 -4.26
N LEU A 12 9.36 -12.93 -3.43
CA LEU A 12 7.93 -12.66 -3.52
C LEU A 12 7.62 -11.18 -3.28
N ALA A 13 8.21 -10.56 -2.25
CA ALA A 13 8.00 -9.15 -1.95
C ALA A 13 8.51 -8.23 -3.08
N THR A 14 9.69 -8.52 -3.63
CA THR A 14 10.23 -7.81 -4.80
C THR A 14 9.28 -7.89 -5.98
N THR A 15 8.87 -9.11 -6.36
CA THR A 15 7.98 -9.31 -7.52
C THR A 15 6.60 -8.69 -7.30
N LEU A 16 6.09 -8.71 -6.06
CA LEU A 16 4.84 -8.05 -5.69
C LEU A 16 4.94 -6.53 -5.88
N CYS A 17 6.02 -5.90 -5.39
CA CYS A 17 6.22 -4.46 -5.50
C CYS A 17 6.40 -4.03 -6.97
N GLU A 18 7.20 -4.75 -7.76
CA GLU A 18 7.35 -4.50 -9.20
C GLU A 18 6.01 -4.61 -9.95
N THR A 19 5.22 -5.62 -9.60
CA THR A 19 3.89 -5.82 -10.20
C THR A 19 2.95 -4.66 -9.84
N LEU A 20 2.98 -4.19 -8.59
CA LEU A 20 2.20 -3.02 -8.16
C LEU A 20 2.64 -1.74 -8.87
N VAL A 21 3.94 -1.46 -8.94
CA VAL A 21 4.48 -0.28 -9.63
C VAL A 21 4.03 -0.27 -11.08
N LYS A 22 4.21 -1.38 -11.81
CA LYS A 22 3.74 -1.52 -13.19
C LYS A 22 2.25 -1.19 -13.33
N HIS A 23 1.39 -1.81 -12.52
CA HIS A 23 -0.05 -1.58 -12.62
C HIS A 23 -0.46 -0.18 -12.16
N SER A 24 0.30 0.45 -11.26
CA SER A 24 0.05 1.83 -10.86
C SER A 24 0.28 2.80 -12.01
N VAL A 25 1.36 2.61 -12.78
CA VAL A 25 1.66 3.42 -13.98
C VAL A 25 0.55 3.26 -15.01
N GLU A 26 0.20 2.01 -15.36
CA GLU A 26 -0.86 1.72 -16.33
C GLU A 26 -2.23 2.30 -15.92
N ALA A 27 -2.56 2.29 -14.62
CA ALA A 27 -3.81 2.85 -14.10
C ALA A 27 -3.79 4.38 -14.08
N ILE A 28 -2.69 4.99 -13.67
CA ILE A 28 -2.54 6.44 -13.65
C ILE A 28 -2.56 7.00 -15.07
N GLU A 29 -1.91 6.37 -16.04
CA GLU A 29 -1.97 6.77 -17.45
C GLU A 29 -3.40 6.71 -18.00
N ARG A 30 -4.16 5.67 -17.63
CA ARG A 30 -5.52 5.46 -18.13
C ARG A 30 -6.58 6.35 -17.47
N SER A 31 -6.50 6.55 -16.16
CA SER A 31 -7.57 7.17 -15.36
C SER A 31 -7.12 8.30 -14.44
N GLY A 32 -5.83 8.65 -14.44
CA GLY A 32 -5.26 9.68 -13.57
C GLY A 32 -5.10 9.26 -12.09
N ILE A 33 -5.58 8.08 -11.71
CA ILE A 33 -5.59 7.58 -10.34
C ILE A 33 -5.34 6.07 -10.31
N PHE A 34 -4.68 5.59 -9.25
CA PHE A 34 -4.50 4.17 -8.95
C PHE A 34 -5.21 3.83 -7.64
N LEU A 35 -6.13 2.87 -7.69
CA LEU A 35 -6.89 2.41 -6.53
C LEU A 35 -6.35 1.05 -6.09
N LEU A 36 -6.04 0.90 -4.80
CA LEU A 36 -5.46 -0.31 -4.24
C LEU A 36 -6.20 -0.70 -2.96
N ALA A 37 -6.82 -1.88 -2.95
CA ALA A 37 -7.34 -2.49 -1.73
C ALA A 37 -6.28 -3.43 -1.12
N ILE A 38 -5.97 -3.26 0.16
CA ILE A 38 -4.93 -4.01 0.86
C ILE A 38 -5.55 -4.78 2.03
N SER A 39 -5.23 -6.06 2.10
CA SER A 39 -5.58 -6.91 3.24
C SER A 39 -4.47 -6.91 4.30
N GLY A 40 -4.79 -7.43 5.48
CA GLY A 40 -3.85 -7.59 6.58
C GLY A 40 -2.76 -8.66 6.38
N GLY A 41 -2.19 -9.10 7.50
CA GLY A 41 -1.23 -10.19 7.54
C GLY A 41 0.18 -9.75 7.13
N SER A 42 0.84 -10.53 6.25
CA SER A 42 2.23 -10.24 5.86
C SER A 42 2.37 -9.25 4.71
N ILE A 43 1.26 -8.83 4.08
CA ILE A 43 1.28 -7.93 2.92
C ILE A 43 1.84 -6.54 3.27
N PRO A 44 1.40 -5.85 4.34
CA PRO A 44 1.98 -4.56 4.75
C PRO A 44 3.50 -4.57 4.80
N LYS A 45 4.08 -5.60 5.43
CA LYS A 45 5.52 -5.78 5.55
C LYS A 45 6.23 -6.04 4.22
N MET A 46 5.60 -6.78 3.30
CA MET A 46 6.15 -7.01 1.97
C MET A 46 6.16 -5.71 1.14
N LEU A 47 5.18 -4.83 1.38
CA LEU A 47 5.03 -3.53 0.73
C LEU A 47 5.75 -2.41 1.49
N SER A 48 6.78 -2.70 2.27
CA SER A 48 7.50 -1.66 3.00
C SER A 48 7.99 -0.53 2.09
N LEU A 49 8.18 0.65 2.67
CA LEU A 49 8.73 1.83 2.01
C LEU A 49 9.97 1.51 1.15
N ASP A 50 10.89 0.74 1.72
CA ASP A 50 12.16 0.36 1.07
C ASP A 50 11.94 -0.54 -0.15
N ASN A 51 11.03 -1.51 -0.06
CA ASN A 51 10.74 -2.43 -1.16
C ASN A 51 10.06 -1.69 -2.33
N LEU A 52 9.12 -0.80 -2.03
CA LEU A 52 8.44 0.00 -3.04
C LEU A 52 9.39 0.99 -3.71
N THR A 53 10.21 1.70 -2.93
CA THR A 53 11.21 2.63 -3.47
C THR A 53 12.19 1.90 -4.39
N SER A 54 12.63 0.70 -3.98
CA SER A 54 13.48 -0.15 -4.81
C SER A 54 12.79 -0.56 -6.11
N ALA A 55 11.50 -0.88 -6.08
CA ALA A 55 10.73 -1.23 -7.27
C ALA A 55 10.51 -0.05 -8.23
N PHE A 56 10.24 1.16 -7.72
CA PHE A 56 10.16 2.37 -8.55
C PHE A 56 11.51 2.66 -9.23
N ALA A 57 12.61 2.54 -8.49
CA ALA A 57 13.96 2.73 -9.04
C ALA A 57 14.30 1.67 -10.10
N ALA A 58 13.96 0.40 -9.86
CA ALA A 58 14.19 -0.68 -10.82
C ALA A 58 13.38 -0.52 -12.12
N GLY A 59 12.19 0.08 -12.02
CA GLY A 59 11.34 0.36 -13.19
C GLY A 59 11.67 1.65 -13.92
N ASP A 60 12.63 2.46 -13.45
CA ASP A 60 12.94 3.81 -13.95
C ASP A 60 11.68 4.70 -14.06
N VAL A 61 10.81 4.61 -13.05
CA VAL A 61 9.52 5.33 -13.03
C VAL A 61 9.42 6.25 -11.82
N GLY A 62 8.87 7.44 -12.06
CA GLY A 62 8.63 8.43 -11.01
C GLY A 62 7.61 7.96 -9.98
N VAL A 63 7.84 8.34 -8.72
CA VAL A 63 6.96 8.06 -7.60
C VAL A 63 5.80 9.07 -7.59
N ASN A 64 4.61 8.65 -8.04
CA ASN A 64 3.39 9.48 -8.09
C ASN A 64 2.37 9.07 -7.02
N LEU A 65 2.79 9.05 -5.75
CA LEU A 65 1.96 8.52 -4.65
C LEU A 65 0.74 9.38 -4.34
N GLU A 66 0.74 10.65 -4.70
CA GLU A 66 -0.42 11.54 -4.60
C GLU A 66 -1.62 11.06 -5.44
N LYS A 67 -1.38 10.20 -6.44
CA LYS A 67 -2.40 9.57 -7.29
C LYS A 67 -2.81 8.19 -6.80
N TRP A 68 -2.22 7.70 -5.71
CA TRP A 68 -2.60 6.43 -5.11
C TRP A 68 -3.69 6.66 -4.07
N VAL A 69 -4.74 5.84 -4.16
CA VAL A 69 -5.77 5.73 -3.13
C VAL A 69 -5.83 4.30 -2.63
N VAL A 70 -5.51 4.15 -1.35
CA VAL A 70 -5.42 2.89 -0.65
C VAL A 70 -6.66 2.70 0.21
N PHE A 71 -7.24 1.50 0.17
CA PHE A 71 -8.34 1.08 1.03
C PHE A 71 -7.92 -0.16 1.80
N LEU A 72 -8.34 -0.30 3.05
CA LEU A 72 -8.32 -1.60 3.70
C LEU A 72 -9.40 -2.51 3.09
N ALA A 73 -9.03 -3.73 2.73
CA ALA A 73 -9.96 -4.74 2.25
C ALA A 73 -10.76 -5.36 3.41
N ASP A 74 -10.14 -5.45 4.58
CA ASP A 74 -10.70 -5.96 5.83
C ASP A 74 -10.03 -5.28 7.02
N GLU A 75 -10.70 -5.23 8.18
CA GLU A 75 -10.13 -4.74 9.44
C GLU A 75 -10.74 -5.49 10.63
N ARG A 76 -9.97 -5.59 11.70
CA ARG A 76 -10.38 -6.17 12.97
C ARG A 76 -11.13 -5.10 13.75
N ILE A 77 -12.21 -5.48 14.43
CA ILE A 77 -12.95 -4.57 15.31
C ILE A 77 -12.16 -4.42 16.63
N VAL A 78 -11.09 -3.62 16.58
CA VAL A 78 -10.16 -3.34 17.68
C VAL A 78 -9.78 -1.86 17.66
N SER A 79 -9.18 -1.38 18.75
CA SER A 79 -8.60 -0.03 18.77
C SER A 79 -7.50 0.11 17.71
N GLU A 80 -7.32 1.32 17.16
CA GLU A 80 -6.33 1.57 16.11
C GLU A 80 -4.90 1.19 16.52
N ASP A 81 -4.54 1.35 17.79
CA ASP A 81 -3.21 1.04 18.33
C ASP A 81 -3.04 -0.45 18.70
N SER A 82 -4.06 -1.28 18.44
CA SER A 82 -3.97 -2.72 18.68
C SER A 82 -2.92 -3.34 17.74
N PRO A 83 -2.08 -4.27 18.21
CA PRO A 83 -1.19 -5.03 17.33
C PRO A 83 -1.93 -5.83 16.26
N ASP A 84 -3.25 -6.05 16.42
CA ASP A 84 -4.10 -6.75 15.46
C ASP A 84 -4.73 -5.81 14.40
N SER A 85 -4.49 -4.51 14.47
CA SER A 85 -4.99 -3.50 13.52
C SER A 85 -4.21 -3.56 12.19
N ASN A 86 -4.91 -3.77 11.08
CA ASN A 86 -4.32 -3.73 9.74
C ASN A 86 -3.84 -2.31 9.40
N LEU A 87 -4.58 -1.29 9.84
CA LEU A 87 -4.18 0.12 9.71
C LEU A 87 -2.85 0.40 10.41
N LEU A 88 -2.67 -0.12 11.63
CA LEU A 88 -1.42 0.05 12.38
C LEU A 88 -0.25 -0.63 11.66
N ALA A 89 -0.46 -1.84 11.13
CA ALA A 89 0.58 -2.55 10.40
C ALA A 89 1.09 -1.76 9.18
N LEU A 90 0.17 -1.17 8.40
CA LEU A 90 0.54 -0.34 7.24
C LEU A 90 1.27 0.95 7.61
N ARG A 91 0.90 1.60 8.73
CA ARG A 91 1.61 2.77 9.26
C ARG A 91 3.01 2.38 9.74
N LYS A 92 3.12 1.30 10.52
CA LYS A 92 4.37 0.86 11.14
C LYS A 92 5.43 0.43 10.12
N ASP A 93 5.01 -0.25 9.05
CA ASP A 93 5.92 -0.71 7.99
C ASP A 93 6.20 0.39 6.94
N GLY A 94 5.74 1.62 7.17
CA GLY A 94 6.07 2.80 6.36
C GLY A 94 5.34 2.87 5.02
N PHE A 95 4.41 1.95 4.74
CA PHE A 95 3.59 1.98 3.52
C PHE A 95 2.69 3.22 3.48
N ILE A 96 2.11 3.58 4.64
CA ILE A 96 1.35 4.83 4.82
C ILE A 96 2.19 5.77 5.67
N GLY A 97 2.48 6.97 5.15
CA GLY A 97 3.19 8.03 5.90
C GLY A 97 4.72 8.02 5.79
N GLY A 98 5.33 7.00 5.18
CA GLY A 98 6.78 6.93 4.95
C GLY A 98 7.30 7.76 3.77
N PHE A 99 6.42 8.20 2.87
CA PHE A 99 6.79 8.89 1.63
C PHE A 99 6.37 10.37 1.66
N GLY A 100 7.36 11.28 1.72
CA GLY A 100 7.16 12.72 1.55
C GLY A 100 6.37 13.39 2.68
N GLY A 101 6.54 14.71 2.85
CA GLY A 101 5.70 15.50 3.75
C GLY A 101 4.21 15.43 3.36
N GLU A 102 3.37 16.24 4.00
CA GLU A 102 1.90 16.20 3.83
C GLU A 102 1.41 16.17 2.36
N GLU A 103 2.20 16.71 1.42
CA GLU A 103 1.90 16.82 -0.02
C GLU A 103 2.37 15.64 -0.90
N GLY A 104 3.10 14.64 -0.36
CA GLY A 104 3.66 13.52 -1.13
C GLY A 104 3.08 12.13 -0.81
N ARG A 105 2.01 12.08 -0.01
CA ARG A 105 1.48 10.84 0.55
C ARG A 105 0.32 10.27 -0.27
N CYS A 106 0.23 8.94 -0.32
CA CYS A 106 -0.98 8.30 -0.81
C CYS A 106 -2.15 8.55 0.14
N LYS A 107 -3.36 8.65 -0.40
CA LYS A 107 -4.58 8.72 0.41
C LYS A 107 -4.88 7.32 0.93
N CYS A 108 -5.11 7.16 2.24
CA CYS A 108 -5.49 5.87 2.79
C CYS A 108 -6.81 5.94 3.57
N TYR A 109 -7.70 4.99 3.30
CA TYR A 109 -9.00 4.86 3.92
C TYR A 109 -9.06 3.54 4.70
N GLY A 110 -9.21 3.65 6.03
CA GLY A 110 -9.42 2.51 6.92
C GLY A 110 -10.88 2.08 6.99
N ILE A 111 -11.13 0.96 7.69
CA ILE A 111 -12.47 0.50 8.05
C ILE A 111 -12.64 0.73 9.55
N GLU A 112 -13.61 1.55 9.94
CA GLU A 112 -13.87 1.85 11.35
C GLU A 112 -14.80 0.79 11.96
N GLY A 113 -14.50 0.39 13.21
CA GLY A 113 -15.45 -0.35 14.03
C GLY A 113 -16.60 0.58 14.44
N PHE A 114 -17.70 0.53 13.69
CA PHE A 114 -18.92 1.36 13.84
C PHE A 114 -18.73 2.86 13.55
N GLY A 115 -19.09 3.27 12.31
CA GLY A 115 -19.48 4.65 11.97
C GLY A 115 -18.58 5.36 10.96
N GLU A 116 -19.14 5.65 9.79
CA GLU A 116 -18.64 6.55 8.71
C GLU A 116 -17.23 6.32 8.13
N VAL A 117 -17.17 6.10 6.82
CA VAL A 117 -15.93 6.20 6.03
C VAL A 117 -15.53 7.68 5.99
N ARG A 118 -14.42 8.03 6.64
CA ARG A 118 -13.83 9.39 6.57
C ARG A 118 -12.50 9.37 5.83
N GLU A 119 -12.25 10.40 5.04
CA GLU A 119 -10.91 10.72 4.53
C GLU A 119 -10.05 11.09 5.73
N ARG A 120 -9.20 10.17 6.17
CA ARG A 120 -8.27 10.42 7.27
C ARG A 120 -6.93 10.79 6.67
N GLY A 121 -6.52 12.04 6.89
CA GLY A 121 -5.16 12.48 6.61
C GLY A 121 -4.19 11.55 7.31
N ALA A 122 -3.26 10.99 6.54
CA ALA A 122 -2.14 10.22 7.06
C ALA A 122 -1.26 11.08 7.99
#